data_AF-A0A433N9Q8-F1
#
_entry.id   AF-A0A433N9Q8-F1
#
_cell.length_a   1.000
_cell.length_b   1.000
_cell.length_c   1.000
_cell.angle_alpha   90.00
_cell.angle_beta   90.00
_cell.angle_gamma   90.00
#
_symmetry.space_group_name_H-M   'P 1'
#
loop_
_entity.id
_entity.type
_entity.pdbx_description
1 polymer ?
#
loop_
_entity_poly.entity_id
_entity_poly.type
_entity_poly.pdbx_seq_one_letter_code
_entity_poly.pdbx_strand_id
1 'polypeptide(L)'
;MTQEKDTVDYTVRGFSREFDNTLSNVAILLNKPKSVILRELAEQHFTDRIKMFGMMSKHVAALDEMMARNLGAELIERPYESHMTTRNSLEMGKLLNISSDEQLEDILVRNTPYIMVRANQVIKDTPRTVKGMTLWFALFAELASSSPDLVKTAWETLFYSFDDESYYRYYKNINEIRLLMNKDAITADLHDVRHDGKFCTVAITKPADYQYGAWLAVITLTPAGAQIADEAAADKALSGLCYPTFEKRQIVAKKDTGYHAMAFPEDGGEQQRGFKFIDGRCELNVYSKDYAGSSEFYHPTPLKHVAEVLASVTDGHLKPFA
;
A
#
# COMPACT_ATOMS: atom_id res chain seq x y z
N MET A 1 -31.27 32.02 22.17
CA MET A 1 -30.02 32.60 21.64
C MET A 1 -29.78 31.96 20.29
N THR A 2 -30.09 32.68 19.23
CA THR A 2 -29.81 32.31 17.84
C THR A 2 -28.28 32.24 17.70
N GLN A 3 -27.73 31.06 17.40
CA GLN A 3 -26.33 30.98 16.98
C GLN A 3 -26.19 31.87 15.74
N GLU A 4 -25.44 32.97 15.86
CA GLU A 4 -24.94 33.69 14.69
C GLU A 4 -24.24 32.65 13.81
N LYS A 5 -24.72 32.50 12.57
CA LYS A 5 -23.97 31.73 11.57
C LYS A 5 -22.69 32.52 11.35
N ASP A 6 -21.56 31.93 11.73
CA ASP A 6 -20.22 32.48 11.51
C ASP A 6 -19.98 32.53 9.99
N THR A 7 -20.36 33.65 9.35
CA THR A 7 -20.34 33.83 7.89
C THR A 7 -19.28 34.85 7.51
N VAL A 8 -18.55 34.57 6.43
CA VAL A 8 -17.54 35.47 5.86
C VAL A 8 -18.03 35.98 4.51
N ASP A 9 -18.04 37.30 4.33
CA ASP A 9 -18.39 37.93 3.06
C ASP A 9 -17.15 38.10 2.17
N TYR A 10 -17.28 37.67 0.91
CA TYR A 10 -16.23 37.80 -0.11
C TYR A 10 -16.64 38.81 -1.19
N THR A 11 -15.73 39.69 -1.59
CA THR A 11 -15.88 40.52 -2.79
C THR A 11 -15.06 39.93 -3.93
N VAL A 12 -15.72 39.42 -4.97
CA VAL A 12 -15.07 38.89 -6.18
C VAL A 12 -15.08 39.97 -7.27
N ARG A 13 -13.90 40.30 -7.83
CA ARG A 13 -13.73 41.30 -8.89
C ARG A 13 -13.28 40.65 -10.19
N GLY A 14 -13.52 41.31 -11.32
CA GLY A 14 -12.98 40.91 -12.62
C GLY A 14 -13.87 40.00 -13.47
N PHE A 15 -15.16 39.85 -13.15
CA PHE A 15 -16.10 39.21 -14.08
C PHE A 15 -16.23 40.02 -15.37
N SER A 16 -16.23 39.34 -16.52
CA SER A 16 -16.49 40.00 -17.79
C SER A 16 -17.95 40.48 -17.87
N ARG A 17 -18.19 41.51 -18.70
CA ARG A 17 -19.54 42.05 -18.90
C ARG A 17 -20.47 41.01 -19.51
N GLU A 18 -19.96 40.20 -20.43
CA GLU A 18 -20.69 39.13 -21.11
C GLU A 18 -21.14 38.04 -20.12
N PHE A 19 -20.27 37.69 -19.16
CA PHE A 19 -20.62 36.75 -18.10
C PHE A 19 -21.67 37.36 -17.15
N ASP A 20 -21.54 38.62 -16.72
CA ASP A 20 -22.53 39.25 -15.84
C ASP A 20 -23.92 39.37 -16.50
N ASN A 21 -23.97 39.65 -17.80
CA ASN A 21 -25.23 39.63 -18.56
C ASN A 21 -25.86 38.24 -18.53
N THR A 22 -25.07 37.20 -18.77
CA THR A 22 -25.52 35.81 -18.71
C THR A 22 -26.01 35.44 -17.30
N LEU A 23 -25.25 35.80 -16.27
CA LEU A 23 -25.60 35.54 -14.88
C LEU A 23 -26.87 36.30 -14.46
N SER A 24 -27.12 37.50 -15.00
CA SER A 24 -28.37 38.24 -14.81
C SER A 24 -29.57 37.47 -15.38
N ASN A 25 -29.43 36.94 -16.60
CA ASN A 25 -30.48 36.14 -17.22
C ASN A 25 -30.74 34.85 -16.44
N VAL A 26 -29.68 34.15 -16.01
CA VAL A 26 -29.80 32.95 -15.17
C VAL A 26 -30.45 33.26 -13.82
N ALA A 27 -30.12 34.39 -13.19
CA ALA A 27 -30.73 34.83 -11.93
C ALA A 27 -32.24 35.04 -12.06
N ILE A 28 -32.68 35.66 -13.16
CA ILE A 28 -34.10 35.84 -13.48
C ILE A 28 -34.77 34.48 -13.71
N LEU A 29 -34.18 33.61 -14.53
CA LEU A 29 -34.74 32.29 -14.86
C LEU A 29 -34.88 31.38 -13.65
N LEU A 30 -33.90 31.39 -12.74
CA LEU A 30 -33.90 30.59 -11.51
C LEU A 30 -34.66 31.26 -10.35
N ASN A 31 -35.11 32.50 -10.53
CA ASN A 31 -35.66 33.33 -9.46
C ASN A 31 -34.75 33.37 -8.20
N LYS A 32 -33.44 33.50 -8.41
CA LYS A 32 -32.42 33.52 -7.36
C LYS A 32 -31.47 34.71 -7.54
N PRO A 33 -31.08 35.43 -6.47
CA PRO A 33 -30.07 36.48 -6.56
C PRO A 33 -28.73 35.95 -7.09
N LYS A 34 -28.01 36.76 -7.89
CA LYS A 34 -26.69 36.40 -8.43
C LYS A 34 -25.71 35.93 -7.33
N SER A 35 -25.70 36.62 -6.20
CA SER A 35 -24.84 36.29 -5.06
C SER A 35 -25.17 34.92 -4.46
N VAL A 36 -26.45 34.54 -4.41
CA VAL A 36 -26.88 33.22 -3.94
C VAL A 36 -26.43 32.13 -4.91
N ILE A 37 -26.58 32.36 -6.22
CA ILE A 37 -26.12 31.41 -7.25
C ILE A 37 -24.61 31.20 -7.15
N LEU A 38 -23.83 32.29 -7.09
CA LEU A 38 -22.38 32.21 -6.98
C LEU A 38 -21.93 31.53 -5.69
N ARG A 39 -22.59 31.83 -4.56
CA ARG A 39 -22.31 31.20 -3.28
C ARG A 39 -22.63 29.71 -3.30
N GLU A 40 -23.81 29.32 -3.78
CA GLU A 40 -24.22 27.92 -3.90
C GLU A 40 -23.26 27.14 -4.81
N LEU A 41 -22.85 27.72 -5.95
CA LEU A 41 -21.85 27.10 -6.84
C LEU A 41 -20.49 26.98 -6.16
N ALA A 42 -20.04 28.01 -5.45
CA ALA A 42 -18.76 27.98 -4.74
C ALA A 42 -18.77 26.92 -3.63
N GLU A 43 -19.82 26.86 -2.81
CA GLU A 43 -20.01 25.81 -1.81
C GLU A 43 -20.06 24.43 -2.48
N GLN A 44 -20.81 24.27 -3.56
CA GLN A 44 -20.90 22.99 -4.28
C GLN A 44 -19.53 22.50 -4.78
N HIS A 45 -18.68 23.38 -5.29
CA HIS A 45 -17.41 23.02 -5.93
C HIS A 45 -16.20 23.03 -5.01
N PHE A 46 -16.20 23.82 -3.94
CA PHE A 46 -15.04 24.03 -3.08
C PHE A 46 -15.23 23.55 -1.65
N THR A 47 -16.41 23.04 -1.29
CA THR A 47 -16.62 22.46 0.04
C THR A 47 -15.91 21.11 0.16
N ASP A 48 -15.04 21.03 1.17
CA ASP A 48 -14.56 19.76 1.69
C ASP A 48 -15.68 19.07 2.49
N ARG A 49 -16.45 18.23 1.78
CA ARG A 49 -17.64 17.59 2.34
C ARG A 49 -17.32 16.58 3.43
N ILE A 50 -16.28 15.78 3.25
CA ILE A 50 -15.84 14.79 4.24
C ILE A 50 -15.53 15.50 5.57
N LYS A 51 -14.76 16.58 5.50
CA LYS A 51 -14.41 17.34 6.70
C LYS A 51 -15.61 18.03 7.33
N MET A 52 -16.44 18.70 6.53
CA MET A 52 -17.64 19.37 7.05
C MET A 52 -18.58 18.38 7.72
N PHE A 53 -18.83 17.24 7.10
CA PHE A 53 -19.64 16.17 7.67
C PHE A 53 -19.01 15.60 8.95
N GLY A 54 -17.70 15.32 8.94
CA GLY A 54 -16.98 14.82 10.10
C GLY A 54 -17.03 15.76 11.32
N MET A 55 -17.05 17.08 11.08
CA MET A 55 -17.12 18.08 12.14
C MET A 55 -18.54 18.33 12.66
N MET A 56 -19.55 18.21 11.80
CA MET A 56 -20.93 18.60 12.10
C MET A 56 -21.85 17.41 12.46
N SER A 57 -21.50 16.19 12.04
CA SER A 57 -22.30 15.00 12.31
C SER A 57 -22.25 14.61 13.79
N LYS A 58 -23.43 14.52 14.40
CA LYS A 58 -23.59 14.00 15.77
C LYS A 58 -23.20 12.53 15.88
N HIS A 59 -23.39 11.76 14.80
CA HIS A 59 -23.05 10.35 14.78
C HIS A 59 -21.52 10.18 14.80
N VAL A 60 -20.80 10.94 13.96
CA VAL A 60 -19.33 10.97 13.98
C VAL A 60 -18.81 11.40 15.35
N ALA A 61 -19.37 12.47 15.93
CA ALA A 61 -18.95 12.93 17.26
C ALA A 61 -19.11 11.85 18.35
N ALA A 62 -20.23 11.11 18.34
CA ALA A 62 -20.45 10.01 19.28
C ALA A 62 -19.44 8.87 19.10
N LEU A 63 -19.11 8.52 17.86
CA LEU A 63 -18.11 7.49 17.55
C LEU A 63 -16.70 7.94 17.95
N ASP A 64 -16.33 9.20 17.69
CA ASP A 64 -15.04 9.76 18.10
C ASP A 64 -14.86 9.70 19.62
N GLU A 65 -15.89 10.08 20.38
CA GLU A 65 -15.86 9.97 21.83
C GLU A 65 -15.72 8.51 22.32
N MET A 66 -16.44 7.58 21.70
CA MET A 66 -16.33 6.15 22.03
C MET A 66 -14.94 5.62 21.74
N MET A 67 -14.39 5.96 20.57
CA MET A 67 -13.04 5.58 20.18
C MET A 67 -11.99 6.17 21.12
N ALA A 68 -12.09 7.47 21.44
CA ALA A 68 -11.18 8.16 22.36
C ALA A 68 -11.18 7.50 23.76
N ARG A 69 -12.37 7.22 24.31
CA ARG A 69 -12.51 6.50 25.58
C ARG A 69 -11.89 5.10 25.54
N ASN A 70 -12.11 4.34 24.47
CA ASN A 70 -11.56 2.99 24.32
C ASN A 70 -10.04 2.97 24.21
N LEU A 71 -9.44 4.02 23.63
CA LEU A 71 -7.99 4.16 23.49
C LEU A 71 -7.33 4.86 24.70
N GLY A 72 -8.11 5.40 25.63
CA GLY A 72 -7.59 6.25 26.70
C GLY A 72 -6.99 7.57 26.21
N ALA A 73 -7.47 8.08 25.07
CA ALA A 73 -6.97 9.29 24.42
C ALA A 73 -7.87 10.50 24.69
N GLU A 74 -7.27 11.69 24.75
CA GLU A 74 -7.99 12.97 24.78
C GLU A 74 -8.57 13.30 23.39
N LEU A 75 -9.86 13.67 23.33
CA LEU A 75 -10.51 14.10 22.08
C LEU A 75 -10.33 15.61 21.88
N ILE A 76 -9.67 15.99 20.79
CA ILE A 76 -9.54 17.38 20.36
C ILE A 76 -10.74 17.76 19.47
N GLU A 77 -11.60 18.65 19.97
CA GLU A 77 -12.80 19.11 19.27
C GLU A 77 -12.53 19.98 18.03
N ARG A 78 -11.39 20.70 18.02
CA ARG A 78 -11.01 21.61 16.93
C ARG A 78 -9.61 21.24 16.42
N PRO A 79 -9.50 20.33 15.43
CA PRO A 79 -8.22 19.96 14.87
C PRO A 79 -7.54 21.15 14.19
N TYR A 80 -6.21 21.06 14.07
CA TYR A 80 -5.44 21.98 13.25
C TYR A 80 -5.79 21.79 11.77
N GLU A 81 -5.98 22.90 11.06
CA GLU A 81 -6.35 22.89 9.66
C GLU A 81 -5.20 23.31 8.74
N SER A 82 -5.04 22.59 7.64
CA SER A 82 -4.04 22.89 6.63
C SER A 82 -4.55 22.60 5.22
N HIS A 83 -3.86 23.14 4.23
CA HIS A 83 -4.13 22.79 2.82
C HIS A 83 -3.90 21.29 2.54
N MET A 84 -3.05 20.62 3.32
CA MET A 84 -2.79 19.18 3.16
C MET A 84 -3.96 18.32 3.67
N THR A 85 -4.57 18.67 4.81
CA THR A 85 -5.74 17.94 5.33
C THR A 85 -6.92 18.09 4.37
N THR A 86 -7.17 19.30 3.86
CA THR A 86 -8.18 19.55 2.81
C THR A 86 -7.89 18.76 1.53
N ARG A 87 -6.63 18.74 1.05
CA ARG A 87 -6.25 17.95 -0.13
C ARG A 87 -6.61 16.48 0.06
N ASN A 88 -6.25 15.90 1.20
CA ASN A 88 -6.48 14.48 1.47
C ASN A 88 -7.98 14.14 1.51
N SER A 89 -8.81 14.98 2.13
CA SER A 89 -10.25 14.79 2.11
C SER A 89 -10.82 14.85 0.69
N LEU A 90 -10.41 15.84 -0.12
CA LEU A 90 -10.89 15.98 -1.49
C LEU A 90 -10.49 14.79 -2.37
N GLU A 91 -9.24 14.33 -2.27
CA GLU A 91 -8.78 13.15 -3.02
C GLU A 91 -9.46 11.86 -2.54
N MET A 92 -9.70 11.69 -1.24
CA MET A 92 -10.50 10.56 -0.73
C MET A 92 -11.94 10.60 -1.26
N GLY A 93 -12.56 11.78 -1.28
CA GLY A 93 -13.89 11.99 -1.84
C GLY A 93 -13.97 11.62 -3.32
N LYS A 94 -12.95 11.97 -4.11
CA LYS A 94 -12.86 11.57 -5.53
C LYS A 94 -12.68 10.07 -5.69
N LEU A 95 -11.75 9.46 -4.95
CA LEU A 95 -11.44 8.03 -5.02
C LEU A 95 -12.67 7.17 -4.72
N LEU A 96 -13.45 7.55 -3.72
CA LEU A 96 -14.65 6.82 -3.30
C LEU A 96 -15.94 7.34 -3.97
N ASN A 97 -15.83 8.26 -4.93
CA ASN A 97 -16.94 8.87 -5.66
C ASN A 97 -18.06 9.42 -4.74
N ILE A 98 -17.67 10.15 -3.70
CA ILE A 98 -18.56 10.71 -2.70
C ILE A 98 -19.09 12.06 -3.17
N SER A 99 -20.42 12.17 -3.24
CA SER A 99 -21.13 13.34 -3.77
C SER A 99 -22.35 13.74 -2.93
N SER A 100 -22.55 13.17 -1.74
CA SER A 100 -23.64 13.50 -0.79
C SER A 100 -23.26 13.19 0.66
N ASP A 101 -23.92 13.85 1.61
CA ASP A 101 -23.78 13.55 3.05
C ASP A 101 -24.44 12.20 3.41
N GLU A 102 -25.49 11.81 2.68
CA GLU A 102 -26.15 10.51 2.81
C GLU A 102 -25.17 9.36 2.53
N GLN A 103 -24.36 9.49 1.46
CA GLN A 103 -23.29 8.51 1.18
C GLN A 103 -22.26 8.43 2.30
N LEU A 104 -21.92 9.57 2.94
CA LEU A 104 -20.97 9.59 4.05
C LEU A 104 -21.54 8.89 5.30
N GLU A 105 -22.81 9.11 5.59
CA GLU A 105 -23.53 8.42 6.66
C GLU A 105 -23.61 6.90 6.40
N ASP A 106 -23.96 6.50 5.17
CA ASP A 106 -24.01 5.08 4.77
C ASP A 106 -22.63 4.39 4.88
N ILE A 107 -21.56 5.07 4.44
CA ILE A 107 -20.18 4.58 4.59
C ILE A 107 -19.83 4.43 6.08
N LEU A 108 -20.16 5.44 6.90
CA LEU A 108 -19.87 5.43 8.33
C LEU A 108 -20.56 4.26 9.03
N VAL A 109 -21.86 4.10 8.83
CA VAL A 109 -22.67 3.02 9.42
C VAL A 109 -22.13 1.66 9.00
N ARG A 110 -21.95 1.45 7.69
CA ARG A 110 -21.49 0.18 7.12
C ARG A 110 -20.10 -0.24 7.61
N ASN A 111 -19.21 0.73 7.82
CA ASN A 111 -17.82 0.48 8.21
C ASN A 111 -17.54 0.65 9.71
N THR A 112 -18.55 0.96 10.52
CA THR A 112 -18.43 1.09 11.98
C THR A 112 -17.70 -0.10 12.65
N PRO A 113 -17.96 -1.37 12.27
CA PRO A 113 -17.27 -2.52 12.86
C PRO A 113 -15.73 -2.50 12.71
N TYR A 114 -15.20 -1.78 11.72
CA TYR A 114 -13.78 -1.78 11.38
C TYR A 114 -13.02 -0.56 11.93
N ILE A 115 -13.73 0.43 12.49
CA ILE A 115 -13.14 1.68 12.99
C ILE A 115 -12.09 1.41 14.06
N MET A 116 -12.38 0.55 15.05
CA MET A 116 -11.43 0.25 16.13
C MET A 116 -10.21 -0.53 15.65
N VAL A 117 -10.35 -1.36 14.61
CA VAL A 117 -9.21 -2.05 13.98
C VAL A 117 -8.29 -1.00 13.36
N ARG A 118 -8.86 -0.08 12.58
CA ARG A 118 -8.08 1.00 11.98
C ARG A 118 -7.45 1.90 13.04
N ALA A 119 -8.18 2.24 14.09
CA ALA A 119 -7.65 3.06 15.18
C ALA A 119 -6.43 2.40 15.85
N ASN A 120 -6.50 1.09 16.11
CA ASN A 120 -5.37 0.32 16.65
C ASN A 120 -4.18 0.24 15.70
N GLN A 121 -4.39 0.31 14.39
CA GLN A 121 -3.30 0.30 13.40
C GLN A 121 -2.48 1.59 13.39
N VAL A 122 -3.08 2.74 13.72
CA VAL A 122 -2.44 4.06 13.48
C VAL A 122 -2.30 4.97 14.70
N ILE A 123 -3.22 4.89 15.66
CA ILE A 123 -3.25 5.81 16.80
C ILE A 123 -3.30 5.10 18.15
N LYS A 124 -3.02 3.79 18.17
CA LYS A 124 -2.83 3.06 19.42
C LYS A 124 -1.73 3.74 20.24
N ASP A 125 -1.95 3.83 21.54
CA ASP A 125 -1.03 4.44 22.50
C ASP A 125 -0.73 5.94 22.25
N THR A 126 -1.49 6.59 21.35
CA THR A 126 -1.40 8.03 21.13
C THR A 126 -2.25 8.75 22.19
N PRO A 127 -1.73 9.78 22.88
CA PRO A 127 -2.45 10.42 23.98
C PRO A 127 -3.66 11.25 23.50
N ARG A 128 -3.80 11.47 22.20
CA ARG A 128 -4.80 12.37 21.61
C ARG A 128 -5.37 11.81 20.32
N THR A 129 -6.64 12.07 20.09
CA THR A 129 -7.32 11.90 18.80
C THR A 129 -8.09 13.19 18.47
N VAL A 130 -8.60 13.29 17.25
CA VAL A 130 -9.30 14.48 16.77
C VAL A 130 -10.70 14.15 16.32
N LYS A 131 -11.59 15.14 16.41
CA LYS A 131 -12.93 15.06 15.84
C LYS A 131 -12.88 14.82 14.32
N GLY A 132 -13.79 14.01 13.82
CA GLY A 132 -13.86 13.57 12.43
C GLY A 132 -12.98 12.35 12.10
N MET A 133 -12.14 11.88 13.03
CA MET A 133 -11.19 10.81 12.76
C MET A 133 -11.87 9.45 12.51
N THR A 134 -12.97 9.17 13.20
CA THR A 134 -13.73 7.92 12.97
C THR A 134 -14.32 7.84 11.57
N LEU A 135 -14.75 8.97 11.00
CA LEU A 135 -15.16 9.04 9.60
C LEU A 135 -13.98 8.71 8.66
N TRP A 136 -12.79 9.27 8.92
CA TRP A 136 -11.60 8.95 8.13
C TRP A 136 -11.25 7.46 8.20
N PHE A 137 -11.42 6.82 9.36
CA PHE A 137 -11.21 5.38 9.53
C PHE A 137 -12.28 4.55 8.82
N ALA A 138 -13.53 4.98 8.83
CA ALA A 138 -14.60 4.36 8.05
C ALA A 138 -14.33 4.46 6.54
N LEU A 139 -13.85 5.61 6.05
CA LEU A 139 -13.43 5.80 4.65
C LEU A 139 -12.26 4.90 4.27
N PHE A 140 -11.30 4.70 5.17
CA PHE A 140 -10.20 3.75 4.96
C PHE A 140 -10.70 2.30 4.87
N ALA A 141 -11.68 1.91 5.68
CA ALA A 141 -12.32 0.59 5.58
C ALA A 141 -13.13 0.45 4.28
N GLU A 142 -13.82 1.49 3.84
CA GLU A 142 -14.49 1.52 2.54
C GLU A 142 -13.50 1.28 1.39
N LEU A 143 -12.36 1.97 1.44
CA LEU A 143 -11.25 1.76 0.52
C LEU A 143 -10.72 0.31 0.59
N ALA A 144 -10.54 -0.26 1.79
CA ALA A 144 -10.12 -1.64 1.95
C ALA A 144 -11.09 -2.64 1.32
N SER A 145 -12.40 -2.34 1.33
CA SER A 145 -13.44 -3.16 0.71
C SER A 145 -13.43 -3.11 -0.84
N SER A 146 -12.73 -2.13 -1.42
CA SER A 146 -12.75 -1.80 -2.85
C SER A 146 -11.86 -2.73 -3.70
N SER A 147 -11.73 -2.42 -4.99
CA SER A 147 -10.90 -3.18 -5.92
C SER A 147 -9.40 -3.00 -5.63
N PRO A 148 -8.55 -3.99 -6.00
CA PRO A 148 -7.09 -3.85 -5.90
C PRO A 148 -6.55 -2.59 -6.59
N ASP A 149 -7.08 -2.26 -7.75
CA ASP A 149 -6.67 -1.06 -8.51
C ASP A 149 -6.95 0.22 -7.73
N LEU A 150 -8.12 0.34 -7.10
CA LEU A 150 -8.45 1.54 -6.32
C LEU A 150 -7.58 1.67 -5.07
N VAL A 151 -7.29 0.54 -4.40
CA VAL A 151 -6.37 0.48 -3.26
C VAL A 151 -4.97 0.93 -3.69
N LYS A 152 -4.52 0.52 -4.88
CA LYS A 152 -3.23 0.97 -5.44
C LYS A 152 -3.23 2.46 -5.78
N THR A 153 -4.26 2.96 -6.44
CA THR A 153 -4.38 4.41 -6.73
C THR A 153 -4.40 5.23 -5.44
N ALA A 154 -5.08 4.77 -4.40
CA ALA A 154 -5.08 5.44 -3.10
C ALA A 154 -3.69 5.47 -2.44
N TRP A 155 -2.88 4.41 -2.59
CA TRP A 155 -1.47 4.48 -2.18
C TRP A 155 -0.76 5.61 -2.92
N GLU A 156 -0.83 5.64 -4.25
CA GLU A 156 -0.08 6.59 -5.08
C GLU A 156 -0.49 8.06 -4.87
N THR A 157 -1.75 8.30 -4.47
CA THR A 157 -2.33 9.65 -4.40
C THR A 157 -2.49 10.22 -2.99
N LEU A 158 -2.78 9.37 -2.00
CA LEU A 158 -3.10 9.76 -0.63
C LEU A 158 -2.09 9.29 0.40
N PHE A 159 -1.70 8.02 0.33
CA PHE A 159 -0.93 7.37 1.40
C PHE A 159 0.56 7.23 1.11
N TYR A 160 0.98 7.67 -0.09
CA TYR A 160 2.36 7.58 -0.54
C TYR A 160 3.32 8.17 0.50
N SER A 161 4.36 7.42 0.77
CA SER A 161 5.49 7.82 1.58
C SER A 161 6.77 7.46 0.84
N PHE A 162 7.83 8.24 1.06
CA PHE A 162 9.17 7.91 0.56
C PHE A 162 9.79 6.70 1.27
N ASP A 163 9.20 6.27 2.39
CA ASP A 163 9.57 5.07 3.11
C ASP A 163 8.80 3.86 2.55
N ASP A 164 9.51 2.94 1.90
CA ASP A 164 8.95 1.70 1.35
C ASP A 164 8.33 0.79 2.44
N GLU A 165 8.76 0.88 3.70
CA GLU A 165 8.11 0.12 4.78
C GLU A 165 6.65 0.58 4.95
N SER A 166 6.38 1.87 4.73
CA SER A 166 5.03 2.43 4.73
C SER A 166 4.16 1.82 3.64
N TYR A 167 4.71 1.46 2.48
CA TYR A 167 3.97 0.75 1.42
C TYR A 167 3.48 -0.60 1.92
N TYR A 168 4.37 -1.43 2.46
CA TYR A 168 4.00 -2.74 2.98
C TYR A 168 3.07 -2.66 4.19
N ARG A 169 3.29 -1.68 5.08
CA ARG A 169 2.40 -1.42 6.22
C ARG A 169 1.01 -0.97 5.76
N TYR A 170 0.90 -0.20 4.68
CA TYR A 170 -0.37 0.18 4.08
C TYR A 170 -1.15 -1.06 3.60
N TYR A 171 -0.53 -1.94 2.80
CA TYR A 171 -1.21 -3.17 2.34
C TYR A 171 -1.51 -4.15 3.48
N LYS A 172 -0.64 -4.25 4.49
CA LYS A 172 -0.91 -5.04 5.69
C LYS A 172 -2.18 -4.55 6.39
N ASN A 173 -2.30 -3.23 6.59
CA ASN A 173 -3.45 -2.62 7.23
C ASN A 173 -4.75 -2.81 6.43
N ILE A 174 -4.68 -2.69 5.10
CA ILE A 174 -5.80 -2.98 4.19
C ILE A 174 -6.22 -4.44 4.32
N ASN A 175 -5.27 -5.38 4.25
CA ASN A 175 -5.56 -6.81 4.26
C ASN A 175 -6.10 -7.31 5.60
N GLU A 176 -5.70 -6.71 6.72
CA GLU A 176 -6.29 -6.99 8.03
C GLU A 176 -7.79 -6.67 8.05
N ILE A 177 -8.20 -5.54 7.48
CA ILE A 177 -9.62 -5.17 7.36
C ILE A 177 -10.33 -6.08 6.35
N ARG A 178 -9.71 -6.38 5.21
CA ARG A 178 -10.28 -7.27 4.18
C ARG A 178 -10.54 -8.67 4.71
N LEU A 179 -9.65 -9.20 5.56
CA LEU A 179 -9.84 -10.48 6.23
C LEU A 179 -11.13 -10.48 7.07
N LEU A 180 -11.36 -9.41 7.85
CA LEU A 180 -12.59 -9.25 8.64
C LEU A 180 -13.85 -9.08 7.77
N MET A 181 -13.69 -8.67 6.51
CA MET A 181 -14.75 -8.60 5.51
C MET A 181 -14.91 -9.89 4.69
N ASN A 182 -14.12 -10.94 4.96
CA ASN A 182 -14.02 -12.15 4.14
C ASN A 182 -13.69 -11.88 2.67
N LYS A 183 -12.75 -10.95 2.42
CA LYS A 183 -12.23 -10.63 1.08
C LYS A 183 -10.81 -11.16 0.91
N ASP A 184 -10.46 -11.51 -0.33
CA ASP A 184 -9.11 -11.94 -0.69
C ASP A 184 -8.08 -10.84 -0.40
N ALA A 185 -6.90 -11.26 0.08
CA ALA A 185 -5.78 -10.36 0.30
C ALA A 185 -5.29 -9.76 -1.03
N ILE A 186 -4.88 -8.49 -0.98
CA ILE A 186 -4.21 -7.82 -2.10
C ILE A 186 -2.71 -7.95 -1.91
N THR A 187 -2.02 -8.44 -2.94
CA THR A 187 -0.57 -8.57 -2.94
C THR A 187 0.10 -7.19 -3.03
N ALA A 188 1.13 -6.98 -2.21
CA ALA A 188 1.97 -5.79 -2.25
C ALA A 188 3.19 -6.07 -3.13
N ASP A 189 3.10 -5.76 -4.43
CA ASP A 189 4.00 -6.21 -5.49
C ASP A 189 4.97 -5.14 -6.02
N LEU A 190 4.99 -3.93 -5.44
CA LEU A 190 5.79 -2.80 -5.94
C LEU A 190 7.28 -3.14 -6.16
N HIS A 191 7.85 -3.99 -5.30
CA HIS A 191 9.24 -4.39 -5.36
C HIS A 191 9.43 -5.87 -5.72
N ASP A 192 8.36 -6.55 -6.16
CA ASP A 192 8.47 -7.90 -6.67
C ASP A 192 9.27 -7.87 -7.97
N VAL A 193 10.23 -8.78 -8.10
CA VAL A 193 11.10 -8.87 -9.27
C VAL A 193 10.98 -10.25 -9.91
N ARG A 194 10.94 -10.29 -11.24
CA ARG A 194 11.05 -11.51 -12.01
C ARG A 194 12.17 -11.37 -13.04
N HIS A 195 12.99 -12.40 -13.15
CA HIS A 195 14.02 -12.53 -14.16
C HIS A 195 13.95 -13.92 -14.81
N ASP A 196 13.79 -13.95 -16.12
CA ASP A 196 13.77 -15.19 -16.90
C ASP A 196 15.18 -15.47 -17.45
N GLY A 197 15.81 -16.54 -16.97
CA GLY A 197 17.03 -17.10 -17.53
C GLY A 197 16.72 -18.09 -18.65
N LYS A 198 17.76 -18.81 -19.10
CA LYS A 198 17.64 -19.82 -20.15
C LYS A 198 16.98 -21.11 -19.64
N PHE A 199 17.39 -21.60 -18.48
CA PHE A 199 16.94 -22.87 -17.91
C PHE A 199 16.10 -22.70 -16.65
N CYS A 200 16.00 -21.49 -16.11
CA CYS A 200 15.18 -21.20 -14.95
C CYS A 200 14.55 -19.81 -15.01
N THR A 201 13.53 -19.60 -14.19
CA THR A 201 13.02 -18.28 -13.82
C THR A 201 13.26 -18.05 -12.34
N VAL A 202 13.70 -16.83 -11.99
CA VAL A 202 13.80 -16.37 -10.60
C VAL A 202 12.72 -15.32 -10.34
N ALA A 203 11.88 -15.57 -9.34
CA ALA A 203 10.93 -14.60 -8.81
C ALA A 203 11.30 -14.24 -7.38
N ILE A 204 11.48 -12.97 -7.08
CA ILE A 204 11.76 -12.46 -5.73
C ILE A 204 10.57 -11.63 -5.29
N THR A 205 9.92 -12.05 -4.21
CA THR A 205 8.77 -11.34 -3.65
C THR A 205 8.92 -11.14 -2.16
N LYS A 206 8.10 -10.25 -1.56
CA LYS A 206 8.04 -10.12 -0.10
C LYS A 206 6.81 -10.85 0.46
N PRO A 207 6.99 -12.00 1.14
CA PRO A 207 5.89 -12.63 1.87
C PRO A 207 5.27 -11.71 2.92
N ALA A 208 3.99 -11.93 3.24
CA ALA A 208 3.23 -11.11 4.18
C ALA A 208 3.78 -11.20 5.62
N ASP A 209 4.29 -12.37 6.00
CA ASP A 209 4.89 -12.68 7.29
C ASP A 209 6.36 -12.22 7.41
N TYR A 210 6.96 -11.76 6.31
CA TYR A 210 8.35 -11.31 6.30
C TYR A 210 8.44 -9.86 6.77
N GLN A 211 9.50 -9.56 7.53
CA GLN A 211 9.88 -8.19 7.84
C GLN A 211 10.42 -7.49 6.59
N TYR A 212 10.39 -6.16 6.58
CA TYR A 212 11.03 -5.40 5.51
C TYR A 212 12.55 -5.66 5.52
N GLY A 213 13.15 -5.80 4.33
CA GLY A 213 14.52 -6.28 4.17
C GLY A 213 14.68 -7.82 4.15
N ALA A 214 13.58 -8.57 4.27
CA ALA A 214 13.55 -10.02 4.05
C ALA A 214 12.65 -10.36 2.86
N TRP A 215 13.15 -11.19 1.95
CA TRP A 215 12.50 -11.55 0.70
C TRP A 215 12.58 -13.06 0.46
N LEU A 216 11.68 -13.57 -0.38
CA LEU A 216 11.69 -14.94 -0.83
C LEU A 216 12.04 -14.97 -2.32
N ALA A 217 13.20 -15.55 -2.64
CA ALA A 217 13.57 -15.88 -4.00
C ALA A 217 13.12 -17.32 -4.32
N VAL A 218 12.31 -17.47 -5.36
CA VAL A 218 11.83 -18.74 -5.89
C VAL A 218 12.47 -18.95 -7.25
N ILE A 219 13.26 -20.00 -7.36
CA ILE A 219 13.86 -20.44 -8.63
C ILE A 219 13.04 -21.61 -9.15
N THR A 220 12.53 -21.51 -10.37
CA THR A 220 11.74 -22.56 -11.03
C THR A 220 12.38 -22.92 -12.36
N LEU A 221 12.61 -24.19 -12.63
CA LEU A 221 13.15 -24.64 -13.91
C LEU A 221 12.14 -24.38 -15.03
N THR A 222 12.63 -23.91 -16.17
CA THR A 222 11.84 -23.87 -17.41
C THR A 222 11.70 -25.28 -17.97
N PRO A 223 10.82 -25.54 -18.97
CA PRO A 223 10.75 -26.86 -19.59
C PRO A 223 12.10 -27.37 -20.13
N ALA A 224 12.97 -26.47 -20.62
CA ALA A 224 14.32 -26.84 -21.05
C ALA A 224 15.22 -27.24 -19.87
N GLY A 225 15.15 -26.51 -18.74
CA GLY A 225 15.86 -26.90 -17.52
C GLY A 225 15.34 -28.19 -16.90
N ALA A 226 14.02 -28.44 -16.99
CA ALA A 226 13.39 -29.65 -16.51
C ALA A 226 13.81 -30.88 -17.33
N GLN A 227 13.96 -30.75 -18.66
CA GLN A 227 14.48 -31.85 -19.49
C GLN A 227 15.89 -32.27 -19.08
N ILE A 228 16.76 -31.31 -18.80
CA ILE A 228 18.11 -31.55 -18.27
C ILE A 228 18.03 -32.25 -16.91
N ALA A 229 17.07 -31.86 -16.09
CA ALA A 229 16.78 -32.44 -14.78
C ALA A 229 16.20 -33.86 -14.83
N ASP A 230 15.74 -34.34 -15.98
CA ASP A 230 15.16 -35.69 -16.15
C ASP A 230 16.21 -36.71 -16.67
N GLU A 231 17.39 -36.25 -17.10
CA GLU A 231 18.47 -37.13 -17.56
C GLU A 231 19.20 -37.80 -16.38
N ALA A 232 19.82 -38.97 -16.60
CA ALA A 232 20.43 -39.80 -15.54
C ALA A 232 21.55 -39.11 -14.71
N ALA A 233 21.99 -37.91 -15.08
CA ALA A 233 22.93 -37.06 -14.36
C ALA A 233 22.26 -36.03 -13.40
N ALA A 234 20.92 -36.01 -13.32
CA ALA A 234 20.10 -35.03 -12.61
C ALA A 234 20.49 -34.77 -11.16
N ASP A 235 20.82 -35.82 -10.40
CA ASP A 235 21.19 -35.68 -8.99
C ASP A 235 22.46 -34.84 -8.80
N LYS A 236 23.39 -34.86 -9.78
CA LYS A 236 24.58 -33.99 -9.79
C LYS A 236 24.29 -32.60 -10.33
N ALA A 237 23.41 -32.46 -11.31
CA ALA A 237 23.08 -31.18 -11.94
C ALA A 237 22.15 -30.29 -11.08
N LEU A 238 21.41 -30.89 -10.15
CA LEU A 238 20.40 -30.21 -9.34
C LEU A 238 20.77 -30.10 -7.87
N SER A 239 21.91 -30.67 -7.45
CA SER A 239 22.40 -30.60 -6.09
C SER A 239 23.77 -29.91 -6.02
N GLY A 240 23.94 -29.08 -5.00
CA GLY A 240 25.23 -28.48 -4.71
C GLY A 240 25.54 -27.20 -5.48
N LEU A 241 24.52 -26.40 -5.78
CA LEU A 241 24.71 -25.03 -6.25
C LEU A 241 25.25 -24.16 -5.11
N CYS A 242 26.33 -23.43 -5.38
CA CYS A 242 26.92 -22.50 -4.43
C CYS A 242 26.07 -21.23 -4.31
N TYR A 243 25.95 -20.67 -3.11
CA TYR A 243 25.34 -19.34 -2.96
C TYR A 243 26.22 -18.28 -3.64
N PRO A 244 25.67 -17.41 -4.50
CA PRO A 244 26.40 -16.23 -4.95
C PRO A 244 26.69 -15.29 -3.77
N THR A 245 27.86 -14.65 -3.82
CA THR A 245 28.25 -13.62 -2.85
C THR A 245 27.78 -12.26 -3.33
N PHE A 246 27.13 -11.51 -2.45
CA PHE A 246 26.62 -10.17 -2.74
C PHE A 246 27.08 -9.18 -1.68
N GLU A 247 27.26 -7.93 -2.09
CA GLU A 247 27.46 -6.85 -1.13
C GLU A 247 26.17 -6.63 -0.33
N LYS A 248 26.25 -6.78 0.99
CA LYS A 248 25.15 -6.53 1.94
C LYS A 248 23.87 -7.35 1.69
N ARG A 249 23.94 -8.45 0.94
CA ARG A 249 22.88 -9.47 0.91
C ARG A 249 23.36 -10.77 1.49
N GLN A 250 22.48 -11.43 2.21
CA GLN A 250 22.65 -12.81 2.64
C GLN A 250 21.57 -13.67 2.00
N ILE A 251 21.99 -14.78 1.39
CA ILE A 251 21.06 -15.77 0.83
C ILE A 251 21.25 -17.08 1.55
N VAL A 252 20.14 -17.69 1.92
CA VAL A 252 20.10 -19.01 2.54
C VAL A 252 18.88 -19.76 2.03
N ALA A 253 18.99 -21.07 1.81
CA ALA A 253 17.81 -21.88 1.57
C ALA A 253 16.79 -21.75 2.70
N LYS A 254 15.51 -21.78 2.34
CA LYS A 254 14.41 -21.70 3.30
C LYS A 254 14.52 -22.87 4.29
N LYS A 255 14.37 -22.57 5.57
CA LYS A 255 14.48 -23.58 6.64
C LYS A 255 13.39 -24.63 6.49
N ASP A 256 13.72 -25.86 6.88
CA ASP A 256 12.79 -27.00 6.97
C ASP A 256 12.11 -27.43 5.66
N THR A 257 12.61 -26.97 4.50
CA THR A 257 12.07 -27.36 3.18
C THR A 257 12.96 -28.36 2.43
N GLY A 258 14.10 -28.75 2.99
CA GLY A 258 15.04 -29.66 2.35
C GLY A 258 15.88 -29.05 1.22
N TYR A 259 15.75 -27.75 0.91
CA TYR A 259 16.54 -27.09 -0.15
C TYR A 259 18.03 -26.93 0.19
N HIS A 260 18.45 -27.23 1.41
CA HIS A 260 19.87 -27.24 1.78
C HIS A 260 20.60 -28.42 1.13
N ALA A 261 21.78 -28.15 0.59
CA ALA A 261 22.69 -29.16 0.06
C ALA A 261 24.14 -28.80 0.38
N MET A 262 25.03 -29.78 0.26
CA MET A 262 26.46 -29.50 0.18
C MET A 262 26.82 -29.13 -1.25
N ALA A 263 27.62 -28.09 -1.42
CA ALA A 263 28.05 -27.56 -2.70
C ALA A 263 29.57 -27.61 -2.83
N PHE A 264 30.02 -27.81 -4.07
CA PHE A 264 31.42 -27.84 -4.44
C PHE A 264 31.70 -26.65 -5.37
N PRO A 265 32.54 -25.70 -4.95
CA PRO A 265 32.94 -24.60 -5.81
C PRO A 265 33.61 -25.09 -7.10
N GLU A 266 33.31 -24.47 -8.24
CA GLU A 266 33.92 -24.84 -9.54
C GLU A 266 35.43 -24.59 -9.58
N ASP A 267 35.93 -23.68 -8.73
CA ASP A 267 37.36 -23.37 -8.60
C ASP A 267 38.13 -24.38 -7.73
N GLY A 268 37.48 -25.45 -7.27
CA GLY A 268 38.11 -26.49 -6.45
C GLY A 268 38.31 -26.07 -4.99
N GLY A 269 37.59 -25.05 -4.52
CA GLY A 269 37.58 -24.61 -3.12
C GLY A 269 37.01 -25.63 -2.13
N GLU A 270 37.04 -25.28 -0.85
CA GLU A 270 36.49 -26.12 0.22
C GLU A 270 34.97 -26.34 0.07
N GLN A 271 34.52 -27.51 0.52
CA GLN A 271 33.12 -27.88 0.50
C GLN A 271 32.30 -26.91 1.35
N GLN A 272 31.24 -26.34 0.78
CA GLN A 272 30.44 -25.31 1.44
C GLN A 272 28.96 -25.64 1.45
N ARG A 273 28.18 -24.86 2.22
CA ARG A 273 26.72 -24.94 2.17
C ARG A 273 26.25 -24.34 0.85
N GLY A 274 25.32 -25.04 0.21
CA GLY A 274 24.66 -24.60 -1.00
C GLY A 274 23.17 -24.87 -0.95
N PHE A 275 22.59 -24.96 -2.14
CA PHE A 275 21.19 -25.26 -2.33
C PHE A 275 20.97 -26.32 -3.43
N LYS A 276 19.77 -26.87 -3.46
CA LYS A 276 19.33 -27.84 -4.46
C LYS A 276 17.90 -27.59 -4.91
N PHE A 277 17.52 -28.20 -6.02
CA PHE A 277 16.15 -28.23 -6.50
C PHE A 277 15.41 -29.46 -5.95
N ILE A 278 14.11 -29.30 -5.71
CA ILE A 278 13.16 -30.38 -5.43
C ILE A 278 12.00 -30.14 -6.39
N ASP A 279 11.68 -31.14 -7.21
CA ASP A 279 10.60 -31.06 -8.21
C ASP A 279 10.70 -29.81 -9.12
N GLY A 280 11.92 -29.50 -9.58
CA GLY A 280 12.19 -28.36 -10.45
C GLY A 280 12.05 -26.98 -9.78
N ARG A 281 11.98 -26.93 -8.44
CA ARG A 281 11.82 -25.70 -7.65
C ARG A 281 12.88 -25.58 -6.56
N CYS A 282 13.28 -24.35 -6.24
CA CYS A 282 14.10 -24.03 -5.07
C CYS A 282 13.61 -22.73 -4.42
N GLU A 283 13.57 -22.69 -3.09
CA GLU A 283 13.20 -21.48 -2.34
C GLU A 283 14.34 -21.02 -1.41
N LEU A 284 14.73 -19.77 -1.58
CA LEU A 284 15.82 -19.12 -0.87
C LEU A 284 15.31 -17.85 -0.17
N ASN A 285 15.66 -17.67 1.09
CA ASN A 285 15.47 -16.41 1.79
C ASN A 285 16.61 -15.47 1.43
N VAL A 286 16.26 -14.24 1.06
CA VAL A 286 17.20 -13.15 0.76
C VAL A 286 17.02 -12.07 1.82
N TYR A 287 18.10 -11.77 2.54
CA TYR A 287 18.12 -10.78 3.62
C TYR A 287 19.06 -9.63 3.29
N SER A 288 18.64 -8.41 3.62
CA SER A 288 19.53 -7.26 3.75
C SER A 288 20.39 -7.45 4.98
N LYS A 289 21.71 -7.44 4.80
CA LYS A 289 22.69 -7.67 5.86
C LYS A 289 23.56 -6.43 6.03
N ASP A 290 23.70 -5.96 7.28
CA ASP A 290 24.57 -4.84 7.65
C ASP A 290 24.30 -3.55 6.82
N TYR A 291 23.05 -3.40 6.33
CA TYR A 291 22.60 -2.23 5.58
C TYR A 291 21.76 -1.35 6.49
N ALA A 292 22.33 -0.21 6.89
CA ALA A 292 21.64 0.82 7.67
C ALA A 292 21.00 1.92 6.80
N GLY A 293 20.89 1.70 5.49
CA GLY A 293 20.30 2.70 4.60
C GLY A 293 18.79 2.79 4.77
N SER A 294 18.23 3.93 4.39
CA SER A 294 16.84 4.29 4.68
C SER A 294 15.81 3.57 3.80
N SER A 295 16.21 2.88 2.73
CA SER A 295 15.30 2.21 1.80
C SER A 295 16.01 1.14 0.96
N GLU A 296 15.32 0.04 0.65
CA GLU A 296 15.79 -1.02 -0.25
C GLU A 296 16.05 -0.51 -1.67
N PHE A 297 15.42 0.58 -2.07
CA PHE A 297 15.68 1.24 -3.34
C PHE A 297 17.14 1.67 -3.49
N TYR A 298 17.76 2.12 -2.38
CA TYR A 298 19.16 2.53 -2.36
C TYR A 298 20.10 1.42 -1.89
N HIS A 299 19.63 0.17 -1.86
CA HIS A 299 20.49 -0.96 -1.50
C HIS A 299 21.55 -1.15 -2.60
N PRO A 300 22.85 -1.30 -2.25
CA PRO A 300 23.94 -1.39 -3.25
C PRO A 300 23.81 -2.61 -4.17
N THR A 301 23.12 -3.64 -3.70
CA THR A 301 22.72 -4.81 -4.51
C THR A 301 21.18 -4.84 -4.61
N PRO A 302 20.58 -4.25 -5.68
CA PRO A 302 19.14 -4.29 -5.92
C PRO A 302 18.63 -5.71 -6.11
N LEU A 303 17.35 -5.97 -5.77
CA LEU A 303 16.75 -7.31 -5.93
C LEU A 303 16.78 -7.81 -7.38
N LYS A 304 16.70 -6.90 -8.36
CA LYS A 304 16.87 -7.24 -9.77
C LYS A 304 18.23 -7.85 -10.09
N HIS A 305 19.29 -7.28 -9.53
CA HIS A 305 20.63 -7.84 -9.69
C HIS A 305 20.76 -9.20 -8.99
N VAL A 306 20.13 -9.37 -7.83
CA VAL A 306 20.07 -10.68 -7.15
C VAL A 306 19.39 -11.74 -8.04
N ALA A 307 18.25 -11.40 -8.64
CA ALA A 307 17.52 -12.32 -9.52
C ALA A 307 18.33 -12.70 -10.77
N GLU A 308 18.99 -11.73 -11.41
CA GLU A 308 19.89 -11.94 -12.56
C GLU A 308 21.05 -12.89 -12.23
N VAL A 309 21.71 -12.68 -11.10
CA VAL A 309 22.85 -13.51 -10.69
C VAL A 309 22.40 -14.92 -10.28
N LEU A 310 21.28 -15.06 -9.57
CA LEU A 310 20.73 -16.39 -9.24
C LEU A 310 20.37 -17.19 -10.51
N ALA A 311 19.81 -16.53 -11.52
CA ALA A 311 19.54 -17.15 -12.80
C ALA A 311 20.83 -17.54 -13.53
N SER A 312 21.81 -16.63 -13.58
CA SER A 312 23.11 -16.88 -14.21
C SER A 312 23.87 -18.05 -13.56
N VAL A 313 23.88 -18.14 -12.24
CA VAL A 313 24.50 -19.27 -11.50
C VAL A 313 23.79 -20.57 -11.83
N THR A 314 22.46 -20.58 -11.84
CA THR A 314 21.66 -21.77 -12.17
C THR A 314 21.89 -22.19 -13.62
N ASP A 315 21.84 -21.24 -14.55
CA ASP A 315 22.02 -21.50 -15.97
C ASP A 315 23.45 -21.97 -16.29
N GLY A 316 24.45 -21.36 -15.66
CA GLY A 316 25.85 -21.74 -15.77
C GLY A 316 26.08 -23.17 -15.30
N HIS A 317 25.46 -23.54 -14.18
CA HIS A 317 25.55 -24.88 -13.62
C HIS A 317 24.84 -25.94 -14.49
N LEU A 318 23.71 -25.60 -15.13
CA LEU A 318 22.97 -26.52 -15.99
C LEU A 318 23.53 -26.60 -17.42
N LYS A 319 24.27 -25.60 -17.88
CA LYS A 319 24.81 -25.51 -19.24
C LYS A 319 25.64 -26.74 -19.70
N PRO A 320 26.48 -27.38 -18.87
CA PRO A 320 27.23 -28.57 -19.27
C PRO A 320 26.37 -29.81 -19.56
N PHE A 321 25.09 -29.77 -19.15
CA PHE A 321 24.13 -30.86 -19.28
C PHE A 321 23.06 -30.59 -20.36
N ALA A 322 23.18 -29.47 -21.08
CA ALA A 322 22.27 -29.05 -22.16
C ALA A 322 22.84 -29.33 -23.55
#